data_AF-A0A536STY2-F1
#
_entry.id   AF-A0A536STY2-F1
#
_cell.length_a   1.000
_cell.length_b   1.000
_cell.length_c   1.000
_cell.angle_alpha   90.00
_cell.angle_beta   90.00
_cell.angle_gamma   90.00
#
_symmetry.space_group_name_H-M   'P 1'
#
loop_
_entity.id
_entity.type
_entity.pdbx_description
1 polymer ?
#
loop_
_entity_poly.entity_id
_entity_poly.type
_entity_poly.pdbx_seq_one_letter_code
_entity_poly.pdbx_strand_id
1 'polypeptide(L)'
;MKSSKRRILTAILATVPCAALAQALVTERSISTDAAREAATAAQAQCRKGGHHVTVTVLDRFARTRVMLNDDGSNPHSLEHSLRKAYTALTYRTPSGEYGKRAVANPTGIGALHLERITTAAGGLPIRAGNELVGSIGVSGSPGAPGSPAGSGGDADA
;
A
#
# COMPACT_ATOMS: atom_id res chain seq x y z
N MET A 1 41.19 15.15 -73.52
CA MET A 1 40.01 14.25 -73.65
C MET A 1 40.11 13.14 -72.61
N LYS A 2 38.94 12.71 -72.09
CA LYS A 2 38.65 11.57 -71.18
C LYS A 2 38.60 11.87 -69.68
N SER A 3 37.38 12.16 -69.24
CA SER A 3 36.93 12.30 -67.86
C SER A 3 36.91 10.96 -67.11
N SER A 4 37.23 10.96 -65.82
CA SER A 4 36.86 9.87 -64.91
C SER A 4 36.15 10.44 -63.68
N LYS A 5 34.84 10.24 -63.62
CA LYS A 5 33.96 10.69 -62.52
C LYS A 5 34.09 9.74 -61.35
N ARG A 6 34.71 10.17 -60.24
CA ARG A 6 34.69 9.43 -58.96
C ARG A 6 33.28 9.51 -58.37
N ARG A 7 32.57 8.38 -58.32
CA ARG A 7 31.28 8.24 -57.63
C ARG A 7 31.55 8.14 -56.14
N ILE A 8 31.19 9.18 -55.39
CA ILE A 8 31.19 9.18 -53.93
C ILE A 8 29.93 8.43 -53.48
N LEU A 9 30.12 7.29 -52.81
CA LEU A 9 29.06 6.48 -52.25
C LEU A 9 28.74 7.03 -50.85
N THR A 10 27.68 7.83 -50.74
CA THR A 10 27.23 8.39 -49.45
C THR A 10 26.49 7.32 -48.66
N ALA A 11 27.11 6.82 -47.58
CA ALA A 11 26.47 5.91 -46.64
C ALA A 11 25.42 6.69 -45.82
N ILE A 12 24.14 6.38 -46.03
CA ILE A 12 23.03 6.92 -45.24
C ILE A 12 23.02 6.19 -43.89
N LEU A 13 23.49 6.87 -42.85
CA LEU A 13 23.38 6.41 -41.47
C LEU A 13 21.91 6.61 -41.04
N ALA A 14 21.12 5.53 -41.04
CA ALA A 14 19.74 5.57 -40.59
C ALA A 14 19.70 5.90 -39.09
N THR A 15 19.33 7.13 -38.75
CA THR A 15 19.02 7.54 -37.39
C THR A 15 17.70 6.90 -36.97
N VAL A 16 17.76 5.82 -36.21
CA VAL A 16 16.57 5.22 -35.59
C VAL A 16 15.99 6.24 -34.59
N PRO A 17 14.73 6.67 -34.75
CA PRO A 17 14.15 7.67 -33.85
C PRO A 17 13.87 7.04 -32.48
N CYS A 18 14.65 7.45 -31.48
CA CYS A 18 14.56 7.03 -30.07
C CYS A 18 13.24 7.47 -29.37
N ALA A 19 12.39 8.24 -30.05
CA ALA A 19 11.18 8.85 -29.46
C ALA A 19 10.04 7.86 -29.17
N ALA A 20 10.05 6.66 -29.76
CA ALA A 20 8.97 5.68 -29.59
C ALA A 20 8.95 4.98 -28.22
N LEU A 21 10.03 5.06 -27.42
CA LEU A 21 10.12 4.41 -26.11
C LEU A 21 9.48 5.22 -24.96
N ALA A 22 9.26 6.53 -25.14
CA ALA A 22 8.73 7.39 -24.09
C ALA A 22 7.22 7.17 -23.81
N GLN A 23 6.46 6.65 -24.78
CA GLN A 23 5.02 6.39 -24.64
C GLN A 23 4.68 5.08 -23.89
N ALA A 24 5.69 4.30 -23.48
CA ALA A 24 5.50 3.00 -22.83
C ALA A 24 5.59 3.04 -21.29
N LEU A 25 5.93 4.19 -20.69
CA LEU A 25 6.20 4.29 -19.25
C LEU A 25 5.06 5.00 -18.52
N VAL A 26 4.66 4.44 -17.37
CA VAL A 26 3.69 5.04 -16.44
C VAL A 26 4.45 5.60 -15.25
N THR A 27 4.14 6.84 -14.88
CA THR A 27 4.62 7.46 -13.65
C THR A 27 3.53 7.34 -12.59
N GLU A 28 3.83 6.64 -11.48
CA GLU A 28 2.95 6.56 -10.31
C GLU A 28 3.68 7.13 -9.09
N ARG A 29 2.99 7.92 -8.25
CA ARG A 29 3.55 8.40 -7.00
C ARG A 29 3.43 7.35 -5.91
N SER A 30 4.39 7.40 -4.99
CA SER A 30 4.49 6.49 -3.85
C SER A 30 4.99 7.25 -2.63
N ILE A 31 4.58 6.81 -1.45
CA ILE A 31 5.12 7.29 -0.19
C ILE A 31 6.64 7.03 -0.12
N SER A 32 7.39 8.00 0.41
CA SER A 32 8.83 7.84 0.69
C SER A 32 9.04 6.98 1.96
N THR A 33 10.23 6.41 2.12
CA THR A 33 10.55 5.67 3.36
C THR A 33 10.50 6.57 4.59
N ASP A 34 10.98 7.81 4.48
CA ASP A 34 10.96 8.75 5.60
C ASP A 34 9.56 9.12 6.04
N ALA A 35 8.67 9.45 5.09
CA ALA A 35 7.27 9.73 5.41
C ALA A 35 6.54 8.48 5.97
N ALA A 36 6.86 7.29 5.45
CA ALA A 36 6.32 6.04 5.99
C ALA A 36 6.77 5.78 7.44
N ARG A 37 8.04 6.05 7.75
CA ARG A 37 8.60 5.92 9.10
C ARG A 37 7.97 6.91 10.07
N GLU A 38 7.81 8.16 9.64
CA GLU A 38 7.15 9.19 10.43
C GLU A 38 5.70 8.79 10.76
N ALA A 39 4.92 8.39 9.75
CA ALA A 39 3.55 7.93 9.94
C ALA A 39 3.46 6.73 10.89
N ALA A 40 4.34 5.73 10.71
CA ALA A 40 4.35 4.55 11.56
C ALA A 40 4.70 4.88 13.02
N THR A 41 5.68 5.75 13.22
CA THR A 41 6.13 6.18 14.57
C THR A 41 5.05 6.99 15.26
N ALA A 42 4.39 7.90 14.54
CA ALA A 42 3.28 8.69 15.07
C ALA A 42 2.10 7.81 15.50
N ALA A 43 1.72 6.82 14.68
CA ALA A 43 0.65 5.88 15.02
C ALA A 43 1.00 5.04 16.26
N GLN A 44 2.21 4.48 16.33
CA GLN A 44 2.65 3.71 17.50
C GLN A 44 2.68 4.59 18.76
N ALA A 45 3.20 5.80 18.68
CA ALA A 45 3.24 6.73 19.81
C ALA A 45 1.84 7.11 20.30
N GLN A 46 0.87 7.25 19.39
CA GLN A 46 -0.52 7.51 19.75
C GLN A 46 -1.15 6.31 20.48
N CYS A 47 -0.95 5.09 20.00
CA CYS A 47 -1.44 3.88 20.67
C CYS A 47 -0.80 3.69 22.06
N ARG A 48 0.50 3.99 22.20
CA ARG A 48 1.20 3.93 23.50
C ARG A 48 0.62 4.89 24.53
N LYS A 49 0.13 6.07 24.14
CA LYS A 49 -0.58 6.98 25.05
C LYS A 49 -1.87 6.38 25.61
N GLY A 50 -2.50 5.46 24.87
CA GLY A 50 -3.65 4.68 25.31
C GLY A 50 -3.29 3.42 26.12
N GLY A 51 -2.00 3.16 26.36
CA GLY A 51 -1.54 1.95 27.04
C GLY A 51 -1.60 0.70 26.16
N HIS A 52 -1.56 0.86 24.83
CA HIS A 52 -1.63 -0.25 23.88
C HIS A 52 -0.28 -0.50 23.20
N HIS A 53 0.12 -1.77 23.17
CA HIS A 53 1.31 -2.25 22.47
C HIS A 53 0.91 -2.82 21.11
N VAL A 54 1.21 -2.09 20.04
CA VAL A 54 0.68 -2.37 18.71
C VAL A 54 1.77 -2.70 17.69
N THR A 55 1.37 -3.40 16.64
CA THR A 55 2.14 -3.45 15.40
C THR A 55 1.58 -2.49 14.38
N VAL A 56 2.45 -1.71 13.75
CA VAL A 56 2.12 -0.78 12.66
C VAL A 56 2.84 -1.20 11.39
N THR A 57 2.11 -1.39 10.29
CA THR A 57 2.64 -1.70 8.97
C THR A 57 2.27 -0.60 7.98
N VAL A 58 3.25 -0.09 7.22
CA VAL A 58 3.04 0.88 6.14
C VAL A 58 3.45 0.26 4.82
N LEU A 59 2.53 0.28 3.85
CA LEU A 59 2.74 -0.17 2.48
C LEU A 59 2.87 1.02 1.54
N ASP A 60 3.68 0.86 0.51
CA ASP A 60 3.69 1.77 -0.63
C ASP A 60 2.52 1.54 -1.60
N ARG A 61 2.47 2.37 -2.65
CA ARG A 61 1.50 2.29 -3.74
C ARG A 61 1.39 0.89 -4.36
N PHE A 62 2.48 0.12 -4.32
CA PHE A 62 2.65 -1.19 -4.95
C PHE A 62 2.51 -2.35 -3.96
N ALA A 63 1.96 -2.09 -2.77
CA ALA A 63 1.77 -3.06 -1.70
C ALA A 63 3.08 -3.65 -1.14
N ARG A 64 4.22 -2.96 -1.31
CA ARG A 64 5.48 -3.35 -0.67
C ARG A 64 5.57 -2.69 0.70
N THR A 65 5.98 -3.48 1.70
CA THR A 65 6.22 -2.96 3.05
C THR A 65 7.38 -1.97 3.03
N ARG A 66 7.10 -0.72 3.40
CA ARG A 66 8.11 0.32 3.59
C ARG A 66 8.63 0.33 5.02
N VAL A 67 7.72 0.15 5.97
CA VAL A 67 8.01 0.15 7.40
C VAL A 67 7.08 -0.84 8.09
N MET A 68 7.61 -1.61 9.04
CA MET A 68 6.84 -2.38 10.00
C MET A 68 7.46 -2.17 11.38
N LEU A 69 6.69 -1.67 12.33
CA LEU A 69 7.10 -1.44 13.72
C LEU A 69 6.28 -2.36 14.61
N ASN A 70 6.96 -3.28 15.29
CA ASN A 70 6.35 -4.18 16.28
C ASN A 70 6.72 -3.64 17.67
N ASP A 71 5.73 -3.24 18.46
CA ASP A 71 5.99 -2.75 19.82
C ASP A 71 6.38 -3.89 20.78
N ASP A 72 7.12 -3.55 21.83
CA ASP A 72 7.47 -4.48 22.89
C ASP A 72 6.19 -4.91 23.63
N GLY A 73 5.97 -6.22 23.77
CA GLY A 73 4.75 -6.75 24.38
C GLY A 73 3.54 -6.85 23.45
N SER A 74 3.67 -6.49 22.17
CA SER A 74 2.62 -6.75 21.18
C SER A 74 2.40 -8.25 20.95
N ASN A 75 1.16 -8.66 20.67
CA ASN A 75 0.83 -10.07 20.46
C ASN A 75 1.35 -10.54 19.08
N PRO A 76 1.91 -11.76 18.96
CA PRO A 76 2.45 -12.28 17.70
C PRO A 76 1.53 -12.17 16.47
N HIS A 77 0.21 -12.30 16.64
CA HIS A 77 -0.74 -12.20 15.52
C HIS A 77 -0.86 -10.76 14.95
N SER A 78 -0.46 -9.75 15.71
CA SER A 78 -0.57 -8.34 15.29
C SER A 78 0.31 -8.00 14.07
N LEU A 79 1.39 -8.75 13.86
CA LEU A 79 2.25 -8.65 12.67
C LEU A 79 1.47 -8.90 11.39
N GLU A 80 0.86 -10.08 11.27
CA GLU A 80 0.07 -10.44 10.09
C GLU A 80 -1.19 -9.56 9.97
N HIS A 81 -1.86 -9.30 11.10
CA HIS A 81 -3.09 -8.51 11.10
C HIS A 81 -2.87 -7.08 10.62
N SER A 82 -1.83 -6.39 11.11
CA SER A 82 -1.51 -5.02 10.68
C SER A 82 -1.23 -4.95 9.18
N LEU A 83 -0.51 -5.95 8.63
CA LEU A 83 -0.25 -6.07 7.20
C LEU A 83 -1.54 -6.27 6.39
N ARG A 84 -2.40 -7.20 6.81
CA ARG A 84 -3.66 -7.50 6.10
C ARG A 84 -4.63 -6.32 6.11
N LYS A 85 -4.68 -5.58 7.21
CA LYS A 85 -5.47 -4.33 7.31
C LYS A 85 -4.95 -3.26 6.35
N ALA A 86 -3.64 -3.01 6.34
CA ALA A 86 -3.01 -2.09 5.39
C ALA A 86 -3.28 -2.50 3.93
N TYR A 87 -3.08 -3.78 3.62
CA TYR A 87 -3.28 -4.35 2.28
C TYR A 87 -4.74 -4.23 1.82
N THR A 88 -5.69 -4.49 2.71
CA THR A 88 -7.13 -4.30 2.44
C THR A 88 -7.41 -2.83 2.12
N ALA A 89 -6.89 -1.92 2.94
CA ALA A 89 -7.12 -0.49 2.75
C ALA A 89 -6.53 0.04 1.44
N LEU A 90 -5.35 -0.47 1.05
CA LEU A 90 -4.72 -0.18 -0.24
C LEU A 90 -5.54 -0.70 -1.41
N THR A 91 -5.97 -1.97 -1.34
CA THR A 91 -6.66 -2.66 -2.43
C THR A 91 -8.02 -2.02 -2.74
N TYR A 92 -8.81 -1.77 -1.69
CA TYR A 92 -10.15 -1.21 -1.83
C TYR A 92 -10.21 0.31 -1.71
N ARG A 93 -9.05 0.96 -1.52
CA ARG A 93 -8.89 2.42 -1.42
C ARG A 93 -9.78 3.07 -0.37
N THR A 94 -10.06 2.34 0.70
CA THR A 94 -11.07 2.62 1.73
C THR A 94 -10.52 2.15 3.08
N PRO A 95 -10.98 2.69 4.22
CA PRO A 95 -10.64 2.09 5.51
C PRO A 95 -11.05 0.60 5.57
N SER A 96 -10.20 -0.27 6.14
CA SER A 96 -10.44 -1.71 6.18
C SER A 96 -11.72 -2.08 6.96
N GLY A 97 -12.05 -1.32 8.01
CA GLY A 97 -13.30 -1.47 8.75
C GLY A 97 -14.54 -1.13 7.92
N GLU A 98 -14.47 -0.08 7.08
CA GLU A 98 -15.56 0.28 6.16
C GLU A 98 -15.71 -0.72 5.01
N TYR A 99 -14.62 -1.34 4.57
CA TYR A 99 -14.69 -2.50 3.71
C TYR A 99 -15.40 -3.67 4.40
N GLY A 100 -15.02 -3.99 5.65
CA GLY A 100 -15.63 -5.05 6.45
C GLY A 100 -17.14 -4.90 6.60
N LYS A 101 -17.62 -3.70 6.95
CA LYS A 101 -19.06 -3.40 7.06
C LYS A 101 -19.81 -3.68 5.75
N ARG A 102 -19.25 -3.27 4.61
CA ARG A 102 -19.85 -3.51 3.28
C ARG A 102 -19.81 -4.97 2.86
N ALA A 103 -18.71 -5.67 3.17
CA ALA A 103 -18.55 -7.09 2.84
C ALA A 103 -19.56 -7.96 3.61
N VAL A 104 -19.80 -7.64 4.89
CA VAL A 104 -20.82 -8.36 5.70
C VAL A 104 -22.24 -8.05 5.24
N ALA A 105 -22.51 -6.80 4.84
CA ALA A 105 -23.84 -6.40 4.36
C ALA A 105 -24.21 -6.97 2.97
N ASN A 106 -23.25 -7.51 2.22
CA ASN A 106 -23.48 -8.01 0.87
C ASN A 106 -22.97 -9.46 0.70
N PRO A 107 -23.87 -10.46 0.54
CA PRO A 107 -23.50 -11.86 0.35
C PRO A 107 -22.56 -12.11 -0.84
N THR A 108 -22.62 -11.29 -1.89
CA THR A 108 -21.72 -11.40 -3.06
C THR A 108 -20.30 -10.87 -2.78
N GLY A 109 -20.11 -10.10 -1.70
CA GLY A 109 -18.82 -9.55 -1.27
C GLY A 109 -17.93 -10.55 -0.51
N ILE A 110 -18.47 -11.71 -0.13
CA ILE A 110 -17.73 -12.73 0.63
C ILE A 110 -16.59 -13.34 -0.19
N GLY A 111 -16.73 -13.39 -1.53
CA GLY A 111 -15.71 -13.96 -2.41
C GLY A 111 -14.33 -13.32 -2.26
N ALA A 112 -14.30 -12.03 -1.96
CA ALA A 112 -13.07 -11.29 -1.71
C ALA A 112 -12.37 -11.65 -0.39
N LEU A 113 -13.08 -12.25 0.57
CA LEU A 113 -12.50 -12.77 1.81
C LEU A 113 -11.72 -14.06 1.60
N HIS A 114 -11.85 -14.72 0.45
CA HIS A 114 -11.00 -15.86 0.07
C HIS A 114 -9.62 -15.44 -0.44
N LEU A 115 -9.38 -14.13 -0.63
CA LEU A 115 -8.06 -13.62 -0.97
C LEU A 115 -7.18 -13.59 0.28
N GLU A 116 -5.98 -14.17 0.18
CA GLU A 116 -5.05 -14.43 1.29
C GLU A 116 -4.83 -13.23 2.24
N ARG A 117 -4.73 -12.02 1.69
CA ARG A 117 -4.37 -10.81 2.46
C ARG A 117 -5.53 -9.87 2.77
N ILE A 118 -6.75 -10.23 2.38
CA ILE A 118 -7.93 -9.42 2.68
C ILE A 118 -8.45 -9.74 4.08
N THR A 119 -8.89 -8.72 4.80
CA THR A 119 -9.52 -8.83 6.11
C THR A 119 -10.69 -7.85 6.22
N THR A 120 -11.64 -8.16 7.09
CA THR A 120 -12.75 -7.26 7.47
C THR A 120 -12.45 -6.47 8.74
N ALA A 121 -11.33 -6.75 9.41
CA ALA A 121 -10.95 -6.08 10.65
C ALA A 121 -10.62 -4.59 10.41
N ALA A 122 -11.01 -3.74 11.37
CA ALA A 122 -10.71 -2.31 11.37
C ALA A 122 -9.23 -2.04 11.73
N GLY A 123 -8.76 -0.80 11.52
CA GLY A 123 -7.36 -0.40 11.77
C GLY A 123 -6.47 -0.22 10.55
N GLY A 124 -7.00 -0.34 9.32
CA GLY A 124 -6.28 -0.03 8.08
C GLY A 124 -6.81 1.24 7.41
N LEU A 125 -5.91 2.14 6.99
CA LEU A 125 -6.24 3.41 6.34
C LEU A 125 -5.41 3.65 5.05
N PRO A 126 -6.02 4.19 3.98
CA PRO A 126 -5.29 4.62 2.79
C PRO A 126 -4.51 5.91 3.06
N ILE A 127 -3.28 6.01 2.55
CA ILE A 127 -2.47 7.23 2.58
C ILE A 127 -2.58 7.91 1.22
N ARG A 128 -2.94 9.19 1.22
CA ARG A 128 -3.21 9.96 -0.01
C ARG A 128 -2.38 11.24 -0.08
N ALA A 129 -1.95 11.58 -1.29
CA ALA A 129 -1.40 12.88 -1.64
C ALA A 129 -2.43 13.59 -2.55
N GLY A 130 -3.32 14.39 -1.95
CA GLY A 130 -4.51 14.88 -2.62
C GLY A 130 -5.45 13.72 -2.98
N ASN A 131 -5.78 13.56 -4.26
CA ASN A 131 -6.65 12.47 -4.74
C ASN A 131 -5.89 11.17 -5.03
N GLU A 132 -4.56 11.21 -5.10
CA GLU A 132 -3.73 10.06 -5.45
C GLU A 132 -3.48 9.19 -4.22
N LEU A 133 -3.75 7.89 -4.34
CA LEU A 133 -3.38 6.90 -3.33
C LEU A 133 -1.87 6.65 -3.44
N VAL A 134 -1.10 6.90 -2.39
CA VAL A 134 0.37 6.75 -2.42
C VAL A 134 0.88 5.64 -1.51
N GLY A 135 -0.01 5.04 -0.71
CA GLY A 135 0.29 3.94 0.20
C GLY A 135 -0.89 3.64 1.11
N SER A 136 -0.63 2.89 2.17
CA SER A 136 -1.60 2.57 3.22
C SER A 136 -0.89 2.27 4.53
N ILE A 137 -1.55 2.51 5.65
CA ILE A 137 -1.10 2.14 6.99
C ILE A 137 -2.09 1.16 7.61
N GLY A 138 -1.60 0.23 8.42
CA GLY A 138 -2.41 -0.70 9.20
C GLY A 138 -1.86 -0.85 10.60
N VAL A 139 -2.73 -0.84 11.60
CA VAL A 139 -2.38 -0.98 13.02
C VAL A 139 -3.15 -2.14 13.64
N SER A 140 -2.50 -2.94 14.49
CA SER A 140 -3.12 -4.08 15.18
C SER A 140 -2.56 -4.26 16.59
N GLY A 141 -3.39 -4.75 17.53
CA GLY A 141 -3.01 -5.02 18.92
C GLY A 141 -3.68 -4.11 19.97
N SER A 142 -4.62 -3.24 19.58
CA SER A 142 -5.39 -2.36 20.49
C SER A 142 -6.84 -2.85 20.64
N PRO A 143 -7.38 -3.02 21.86
CA PRO A 143 -8.73 -3.54 22.10
C PRO A 143 -9.77 -2.96 21.13
N GLY A 144 -10.53 -3.85 20.49
CA GLY A 144 -11.47 -3.50 19.42
C GLY A 144 -12.53 -2.51 19.90
N ALA A 145 -13.06 -1.70 18.99
CA ALA A 145 -14.15 -0.78 19.31
C ALA A 145 -15.37 -1.59 19.80
N PRO A 146 -16.12 -1.09 20.79
CA PRO A 146 -17.32 -1.78 21.28
C PRO A 146 -18.30 -2.01 20.11
N GLY A 147 -18.64 -3.29 19.87
CA GLY A 147 -19.46 -3.72 18.74
C GLY A 147 -18.69 -4.42 17.60
N SER A 148 -17.37 -4.58 17.70
CA SER A 148 -16.60 -5.41 16.76
C SER A 148 -16.95 -6.89 16.92
N PRO A 149 -17.08 -7.67 15.84
CA PRO A 149 -17.47 -9.08 15.93
C PRO A 149 -16.48 -9.88 16.80
N ALA A 150 -17.02 -10.71 17.70
CA ALA A 150 -16.21 -11.57 18.56
C ALA A 150 -15.32 -12.48 17.70
N GLY A 151 -14.01 -12.49 17.97
CA GLY A 151 -13.02 -13.20 17.15
C GLY A 151 -12.22 -12.29 16.20
N SER A 152 -12.57 -11.01 16.05
CA SER A 152 -11.78 -10.03 15.29
C SER A 152 -10.52 -9.55 16.02
N GLY A 153 -10.07 -10.27 17.05
CA GLY A 153 -8.87 -10.00 17.85
C GLY A 153 -8.66 -8.52 18.14
N GLY A 154 -9.39 -7.96 19.11
CA GLY A 154 -9.29 -6.57 19.58
C GLY A 154 -8.39 -5.66 18.73
N ASP A 155 -8.98 -5.08 17.68
CA ASP A 155 -8.26 -4.48 16.57
C ASP A 155 -8.95 -3.16 16.18
N ALA A 156 -8.96 -2.19 17.10
CA ALA A 156 -9.50 -0.85 16.87
C ALA A 156 -8.47 0.10 16.25
N ASP A 157 -9.01 1.09 15.55
CA ASP A 157 -8.33 2.19 14.89
C ASP A 157 -7.37 2.94 15.84
N ALA A 158 -6.17 3.22 15.33
CA ALA A 158 -5.22 4.17 15.92
C ALA A 158 -5.55 5.61 15.48
#